data_AF-A0A075GEH4-F1
#
_entry.id   AF-A0A075GEH4-F1
#
_cell.length_a   1.000
_cell.length_b   1.000
_cell.length_c   1.000
_cell.angle_alpha   90.00
_cell.angle_beta   90.00
_cell.angle_gamma   90.00
#
_symmetry.space_group_name_H-M   'P 1'
#
loop_
_entity.id
_entity.type
_entity.pdbx_description
1 polymer ?
#
loop_
_entity_poly.entity_id
_entity_poly.type
_entity_poly.pdbx_seq_one_letter_code
_entity_poly.pdbx_strand_id
1 'polypeptide(L)'
;MNEKKSIITPYTSIFKNLIQGLHSVILLEYNQDENYFLDPKYAISSLMDVEKEQKRNVVNNDTFAIVASRIGFETQKITSGKFSNLLKVDFGEPPHSIIITGKLHFTESDAIKVLTECLDKPSDNSSRIKSISIQMIERYVPMVREALEEIKPLYNDSKEFQVVFQNAELYVNDAENFLKQGKDENAVLSIGYADGLVDALRMAKGIDPKM
;
A
#
# COMPACT_ATOMS: atom_id res chain seq x y z
N MET A 1 8.89 -24.20 -2.61
CA MET A 1 8.47 -23.06 -1.75
C MET A 1 7.28 -22.41 -2.43
N ASN A 2 6.20 -22.05 -1.72
CA ASN A 2 4.99 -21.53 -2.38
C ASN A 2 5.32 -20.16 -3.01
N GLU A 3 5.42 -20.07 -4.34
CA GLU A 3 5.91 -18.87 -5.08
C GLU A 3 5.23 -17.58 -4.62
N LYS A 4 3.92 -17.63 -4.34
CA LYS A 4 3.15 -16.48 -3.81
C LYS A 4 3.63 -15.95 -2.46
N LYS A 5 4.08 -16.82 -1.53
CA LYS A 5 4.62 -16.37 -0.24
C LYS A 5 5.95 -15.62 -0.41
N SER A 6 6.69 -15.91 -1.48
CA SER A 6 7.98 -15.26 -1.77
C SER A 6 7.82 -13.77 -2.10
N ILE A 7 6.75 -13.39 -2.82
CA ILE A 7 6.55 -12.02 -3.34
C ILE A 7 5.94 -11.06 -2.30
N ILE A 8 5.28 -11.58 -1.26
CA ILE A 8 4.69 -10.75 -0.18
C ILE A 8 5.78 -9.99 0.60
N THR A 9 6.94 -10.61 0.84
CA THR A 9 8.04 -9.98 1.55
C THR A 9 8.60 -8.76 0.82
N PRO A 10 9.02 -8.83 -0.46
CA PRO A 10 9.48 -7.65 -1.20
C PRO A 10 8.37 -6.60 -1.33
N TYR A 11 7.12 -6.99 -1.55
CA TYR A 11 5.99 -6.05 -1.55
C TYR A 11 5.89 -5.26 -0.24
N THR A 12 5.97 -5.96 0.90
CA THR A 12 5.90 -5.34 2.24
C THR A 12 7.11 -4.42 2.49
N SER A 13 8.30 -4.81 2.03
CA SER A 13 9.51 -3.98 2.12
C SER A 13 9.39 -2.70 1.28
N ILE A 14 8.88 -2.81 0.04
CA ILE A 14 8.62 -1.65 -0.83
C ILE A 14 7.65 -0.70 -0.13
N PHE A 15 6.57 -1.23 0.44
CA PHE A 15 5.59 -0.42 1.16
C PHE A 15 6.22 0.37 2.33
N LYS A 16 7.02 -0.30 3.17
CA LYS A 16 7.71 0.35 4.30
C LYS A 16 8.69 1.44 3.84
N ASN A 17 9.43 1.17 2.76
CA ASN A 17 10.37 2.13 2.20
C ASN A 17 9.65 3.34 1.61
N LEU A 18 8.56 3.13 0.87
CA LEU A 18 7.78 4.23 0.30
C LEU A 18 7.13 5.11 1.37
N ILE A 19 6.66 4.55 2.49
CA ILE A 19 6.18 5.34 3.64
C ILE A 19 7.28 6.30 4.14
N GLN A 20 8.53 5.84 4.14
CA GLN A 20 9.69 6.64 4.57
C GLN A 20 10.27 7.51 3.45
N GLY A 21 9.69 7.49 2.24
CA GLY A 21 10.22 8.20 1.08
C GLY A 21 11.49 7.60 0.49
N LEU A 22 11.85 6.36 0.85
CA LEU A 22 13.08 5.69 0.41
C LEU A 22 12.89 4.94 -0.92
N HIS A 23 13.96 4.86 -1.71
CA HIS A 23 14.00 3.98 -2.89
C HIS A 23 14.13 2.51 -2.47
N SER A 24 13.64 1.61 -3.32
CA SER A 24 13.75 0.17 -3.10
C SER A 24 14.43 -0.50 -4.28
N VAL A 25 15.55 -1.19 -4.04
CA VAL A 25 16.21 -2.04 -5.02
C VAL A 25 15.68 -3.47 -4.86
N ILE A 26 15.21 -4.04 -5.95
CA ILE A 26 14.68 -5.40 -6.04
C ILE A 26 15.65 -6.20 -6.90
N LEU A 27 16.29 -7.17 -6.24
CA LEU A 27 17.12 -8.16 -6.92
C LEU A 27 16.21 -9.26 -7.44
N LEU A 28 16.36 -9.57 -8.73
CA LEU A 28 15.57 -10.61 -9.38
C LEU A 28 16.19 -11.98 -9.14
N GLU A 29 15.34 -13.00 -9.06
CA GLU A 29 15.75 -14.36 -8.77
C GLU A 29 16.63 -14.93 -9.88
N TYR A 30 17.63 -15.71 -9.48
CA TYR A 30 18.56 -16.41 -10.34
C TYR A 30 18.77 -17.83 -9.82
N ASN A 31 18.68 -18.82 -10.71
CA ASN A 31 19.05 -20.20 -10.43
C ASN A 31 20.11 -20.64 -11.45
N GLN A 32 21.31 -20.94 -10.96
CA GLN A 32 22.44 -21.35 -11.80
C GLN A 32 22.23 -22.71 -12.45
N ASP A 33 21.69 -23.68 -11.71
CA ASP A 33 21.56 -25.07 -12.17
C ASP A 33 20.52 -25.19 -13.30
N GLU A 34 19.48 -24.36 -13.24
CA GLU A 34 18.40 -24.30 -14.25
C GLU A 34 18.66 -23.22 -15.31
N ASN A 35 19.78 -22.49 -15.21
CA ASN A 35 20.08 -21.30 -16.02
C ASN A 35 18.90 -20.32 -16.11
N TYR A 36 18.19 -20.15 -14.99
CA TYR A 36 16.97 -19.37 -14.90
C TYR A 36 17.25 -17.99 -14.34
N PHE A 37 16.68 -16.98 -14.98
CA PHE A 37 16.65 -15.60 -14.50
C PHE A 37 15.22 -15.09 -14.58
N LEU A 38 14.78 -14.45 -13.49
CA LEU A 38 13.45 -13.87 -13.43
C LEU A 38 13.36 -12.63 -14.34
N ASP A 39 12.43 -12.65 -15.29
CA ASP A 39 12.17 -11.51 -16.19
C ASP A 39 11.57 -10.33 -15.39
N PRO A 40 12.08 -9.09 -15.57
CA PRO A 40 11.52 -7.90 -14.94
C PRO A 40 10.01 -7.72 -15.13
N LYS A 41 9.47 -8.07 -16.31
CA LYS A 41 8.03 -7.98 -16.61
C LYS A 41 7.23 -8.90 -15.71
N TYR A 42 7.72 -10.12 -15.49
CA TYR A 42 7.05 -11.07 -14.61
C TYR A 42 7.11 -10.60 -13.15
N ALA A 43 8.26 -10.06 -12.71
CA ALA A 43 8.40 -9.50 -11.37
C ALA A 43 7.43 -8.31 -11.14
N ILE A 44 7.30 -7.40 -12.11
CA ILE A 44 6.34 -6.28 -12.06
C ILE A 44 4.90 -6.80 -12.00
N SER A 45 4.54 -7.75 -12.88
CA SER A 45 3.19 -8.34 -12.89
C SER A 45 2.87 -9.03 -11.56
N SER A 46 3.83 -9.77 -11.00
CA SER A 46 3.70 -10.45 -9.72
C SER A 46 3.44 -9.47 -8.57
N LEU A 47 4.13 -8.33 -8.54
CA LEU A 47 3.88 -7.27 -7.55
C LEU A 47 2.47 -6.67 -7.71
N MET A 48 2.02 -6.48 -8.96
CA MET A 48 0.66 -6.01 -9.24
C MET A 48 -0.42 -7.01 -8.85
N ASP A 49 -0.15 -8.31 -8.95
CA ASP A 49 -1.10 -9.34 -8.52
C ASP A 49 -1.22 -9.41 -6.99
N VAL A 50 -0.10 -9.26 -6.27
CA VAL A 50 -0.13 -9.12 -4.80
C VAL A 50 -0.87 -7.85 -4.38
N GLU A 51 -0.73 -6.74 -5.12
CA GLU A 51 -1.49 -5.52 -4.85
C GLU A 51 -3.00 -5.75 -4.92
N LYS A 52 -3.51 -6.53 -5.88
CA LYS A 52 -4.96 -6.83 -5.99
C LYS A 52 -5.51 -7.53 -4.74
N GLU A 53 -4.69 -8.38 -4.12
CA GLU A 53 -5.02 -9.08 -2.89
C GLU A 53 -4.89 -8.16 -1.66
N GLN A 54 -3.84 -7.33 -1.58
CA GLN A 54 -3.54 -6.47 -0.43
C GLN A 54 -4.37 -5.18 -0.38
N LYS A 55 -4.74 -4.61 -1.53
CA LYS A 55 -5.52 -3.37 -1.70
C LYS A 55 -4.99 -2.19 -0.88
N ARG A 56 -3.66 -2.03 -0.81
CA ARG A 56 -2.98 -0.96 -0.05
C ARG A 56 -2.52 0.20 -0.93
N ASN A 57 -2.75 0.12 -2.23
CA ASN A 57 -2.36 1.05 -3.28
C ASN A 57 -0.85 1.38 -3.29
N VAL A 58 -0.02 0.36 -3.06
CA VAL A 58 1.45 0.50 -2.98
C VAL A 58 2.04 0.63 -4.38
N VAL A 59 1.64 -0.28 -5.26
CA VAL A 59 2.06 -0.30 -6.67
C VAL A 59 0.85 -0.30 -7.58
N ASN A 60 0.98 0.29 -8.76
CA ASN A 60 -0.07 0.36 -9.77
C ASN A 60 0.56 0.66 -11.15
N ASN A 61 -0.27 0.77 -12.19
CA ASN A 61 0.18 1.07 -13.55
C ASN A 61 0.97 2.39 -13.69
N ASP A 62 0.74 3.35 -12.79
CA ASP A 62 1.41 4.65 -12.77
C ASP A 62 2.67 4.66 -11.87
N THR A 63 3.04 3.52 -11.29
CA THR A 63 4.25 3.41 -10.47
C THR A 63 5.47 3.57 -11.35
N PHE A 64 6.30 4.57 -11.02
CA PHE A 64 7.53 4.84 -11.72
C PHE A 64 8.64 3.93 -11.19
N ALA A 65 9.39 3.32 -12.08
CA ALA A 65 10.50 2.45 -11.74
C ALA A 65 11.62 2.56 -12.77
N ILE A 66 12.77 2.05 -12.39
CA ILE A 66 13.96 1.95 -13.22
C ILE A 66 14.32 0.47 -13.32
N VAL A 67 14.49 -0.03 -14.53
CA VAL A 67 15.02 -1.37 -14.78
C VAL A 67 16.47 -1.20 -15.24
N ALA A 68 17.35 -1.79 -14.46
CA ALA A 68 18.79 -1.77 -14.69
C ALA A 68 19.20 -3.15 -15.20
N SER A 69 19.55 -3.20 -16.49
CA SER A 69 19.88 -4.40 -17.24
C SER A 69 21.38 -4.47 -17.49
N ARG A 70 21.99 -5.60 -17.11
CA ARG A 70 23.42 -5.91 -17.33
C ARG A 70 24.37 -4.79 -16.91
N ILE A 71 24.14 -4.19 -15.74
CA ILE A 71 25.01 -3.12 -15.21
C ILE A 71 26.46 -3.63 -15.13
N GLY A 72 27.38 -2.85 -15.70
CA GLY A 72 28.81 -3.20 -15.78
C GLY A 72 29.24 -3.97 -17.04
N PHE A 73 28.30 -4.37 -17.90
CA PHE A 73 28.61 -4.96 -19.20
C PHE A 73 28.62 -3.89 -20.31
N GLU A 74 29.26 -4.19 -21.45
CA GLU A 74 29.24 -3.31 -22.63
C GLU A 74 27.82 -3.11 -23.17
N THR A 75 26.96 -4.12 -23.01
CA THR A 75 25.54 -4.09 -23.40
C THR A 75 24.62 -3.60 -22.26
N GLN A 76 25.15 -2.84 -21.30
CA GLN A 76 24.34 -2.31 -20.21
C GLN A 76 23.21 -1.42 -20.76
N LYS A 77 22.05 -1.51 -20.12
CA LYS A 77 20.89 -0.71 -20.48
C LYS A 77 20.13 -0.30 -19.22
N ILE A 78 19.78 0.97 -19.11
CA ILE A 78 18.99 1.48 -17.99
C ILE A 78 17.76 2.14 -18.58
N THR A 79 16.59 1.57 -18.31
CA THR A 79 15.31 2.06 -18.80
C THR A 79 14.47 2.51 -17.61
N SER A 80 13.83 3.68 -17.72
CA SER A 80 12.95 4.19 -16.68
C SER A 80 11.58 4.54 -17.24
N GLY A 81 10.54 4.37 -16.43
CA GLY A 81 9.18 4.64 -16.86
C GLY A 81 8.15 4.14 -15.88
N LYS A 82 6.89 4.32 -16.24
CA LYS A 82 5.76 3.74 -15.52
C LYS A 82 5.65 2.24 -15.80
N PHE A 83 5.13 1.49 -14.85
CA PHE A 83 4.86 0.04 -15.01
C PHE A 83 4.10 -0.28 -16.30
N SER A 84 3.10 0.53 -16.66
CA SER A 84 2.32 0.35 -17.89
C SER A 84 3.15 0.38 -19.19
N ASN A 85 4.26 1.12 -19.21
CA ASN A 85 5.16 1.21 -20.35
C ASN A 85 6.33 0.23 -20.22
N LEU A 86 6.87 0.04 -19.02
CA LEU A 86 7.93 -0.93 -18.74
C LEU A 86 7.50 -2.37 -19.09
N LEU A 87 6.24 -2.73 -18.88
CA LEU A 87 5.71 -4.04 -19.27
C LEU A 87 5.74 -4.31 -20.78
N LYS A 88 5.87 -3.28 -21.62
CA LYS A 88 5.93 -3.38 -23.08
C LYS A 88 7.37 -3.39 -23.62
N VAL A 89 8.35 -3.15 -22.76
CA VAL A 89 9.76 -3.05 -23.16
C VAL A 89 10.42 -4.42 -23.16
N ASP A 90 11.30 -4.63 -24.14
CA ASP A 90 12.27 -5.72 -24.09
C ASP A 90 13.55 -5.24 -23.41
N PHE A 91 13.87 -5.86 -22.28
CA PHE A 91 15.05 -5.56 -21.47
C PHE A 91 16.28 -6.35 -21.91
N GLY A 92 16.13 -7.27 -22.85
CA GLY A 92 17.22 -8.11 -23.36
C GLY A 92 17.69 -9.15 -22.35
N GLU A 93 18.95 -9.56 -22.50
CA GLU A 93 19.53 -10.64 -21.71
C GLU A 93 19.75 -10.27 -20.22
N PRO A 94 19.64 -11.24 -19.29
CA PRO A 94 19.95 -11.05 -17.88
C PRO A 94 21.43 -10.73 -17.62
N PRO A 95 21.82 -10.27 -16.40
CA PRO A 95 20.98 -10.07 -15.22
C PRO A 95 20.27 -8.71 -15.20
N HIS A 96 19.15 -8.67 -14.49
CA HIS A 96 18.33 -7.46 -14.34
C HIS A 96 18.05 -7.16 -12.87
N SER A 97 17.85 -5.88 -12.56
CA SER A 97 17.35 -5.41 -11.27
C SER A 97 16.32 -4.30 -11.46
N ILE A 98 15.42 -4.15 -10.50
CA ILE A 98 14.36 -3.14 -10.55
C ILE A 98 14.53 -2.19 -9.38
N ILE A 99 14.41 -0.90 -9.62
CA ILE A 99 14.43 0.15 -8.61
C ILE A 99 13.07 0.83 -8.61
N ILE A 100 12.34 0.70 -7.50
CA ILE A 100 11.13 1.50 -7.27
C ILE A 100 11.56 2.80 -6.61
N THR A 101 11.23 3.93 -7.23
CA THR A 101 11.62 5.24 -6.70
C THR A 101 10.75 5.62 -5.50
N GLY A 102 11.36 6.14 -4.43
CA GLY A 102 10.65 6.83 -3.35
C GLY A 102 10.46 8.30 -3.68
N LYS A 103 10.73 9.17 -2.70
CA LYS A 103 10.73 10.61 -2.88
C LYS A 103 11.93 11.02 -3.72
N LEU A 104 11.68 11.66 -4.86
CA LEU A 104 12.74 12.12 -5.76
C LEU A 104 13.10 13.58 -5.47
N HIS A 105 14.39 13.84 -5.30
CA HIS A 105 14.93 15.18 -5.38
C HIS A 105 14.94 15.67 -6.84
N PHE A 106 14.95 16.99 -7.05
CA PHE A 106 14.92 17.54 -8.42
C PHE A 106 16.15 17.12 -9.24
N THR A 107 17.32 17.07 -8.60
CA THR A 107 18.56 16.61 -9.24
C THR A 107 18.50 15.14 -9.65
N GLU A 108 17.87 14.29 -8.83
CA GLU A 108 17.67 12.87 -9.16
C GLU A 108 16.70 12.73 -10.34
N SER A 109 15.62 13.52 -10.34
CA SER A 109 14.66 13.55 -11.44
C SER A 109 15.31 13.96 -12.76
N ASP A 110 16.23 14.92 -12.74
CA ASP A 110 16.96 15.33 -13.93
C ASP A 110 18.03 14.31 -14.34
N ALA A 111 18.73 13.73 -13.36
CA ALA A 111 19.67 12.64 -13.62
C ALA A 111 18.99 11.44 -14.29
N ILE A 112 17.80 11.03 -13.84
CA ILE A 112 17.05 9.91 -14.45
C ILE A 112 16.73 10.21 -15.92
N LYS A 113 16.30 11.43 -16.24
CA LYS A 113 15.99 11.81 -17.65
C LYS A 113 17.21 11.77 -18.56
N VAL A 114 18.39 12.05 -18.02
CA VAL A 114 19.64 12.13 -18.81
C VAL A 114 20.36 10.78 -18.88
N LEU A 115 20.38 10.02 -17.78
CA LEU A 115 21.17 8.80 -17.64
C LEU A 115 20.42 7.53 -18.05
N THR A 116 19.10 7.60 -18.26
CA THR A 116 18.27 6.44 -18.58
C THR A 116 17.47 6.67 -19.86
N GLU A 117 17.12 5.58 -20.54
CA GLU A 117 16.07 5.60 -21.55
C GLU A 117 14.72 5.85 -20.86
N CYS A 118 14.37 7.12 -20.77
CA CYS A 118 13.23 7.62 -20.01
C CYS A 118 11.96 7.61 -20.86
N LEU A 119 11.07 6.66 -20.60
CA LEU A 119 9.79 6.50 -21.30
C LEU A 119 8.72 7.47 -20.79
N ASP A 120 8.79 7.82 -19.50
CA ASP A 120 7.83 8.68 -18.81
C ASP A 120 8.54 9.67 -17.90
N LYS A 121 7.92 10.82 -17.63
CA LYS A 121 8.48 11.79 -16.68
C LYS A 121 8.63 11.15 -15.28
N PRO A 122 9.79 11.31 -14.62
CA PRO A 122 10.00 10.82 -13.25
C PRO A 122 8.92 11.35 -12.30
N SER A 123 8.39 10.45 -11.49
CA SER A 123 7.35 10.75 -10.51
C SER A 123 7.69 10.17 -9.13
N ASP A 124 7.20 10.87 -8.10
CA ASP A 124 7.35 10.46 -6.71
C ASP A 124 6.26 9.45 -6.34
N ASN A 125 6.66 8.19 -6.13
CA ASN A 125 5.72 7.15 -5.71
C ASN A 125 5.33 7.25 -4.23
N SER A 126 6.14 7.88 -3.38
CA SER A 126 5.88 7.99 -1.94
C SER A 126 4.71 8.93 -1.63
N SER A 127 4.52 9.96 -2.46
CA SER A 127 3.48 10.99 -2.28
C SER A 127 2.05 10.45 -2.18
N ARG A 128 1.77 9.29 -2.79
CA ARG A 128 0.44 8.62 -2.78
C ARG A 128 0.28 7.61 -1.64
N ILE A 129 1.35 7.26 -0.94
CA ILE A 129 1.32 6.20 0.06
C ILE A 129 0.88 6.77 1.40
N LYS A 130 -0.23 6.24 1.91
CA LYS A 130 -0.75 6.57 3.24
C LYS A 130 -0.18 5.60 4.27
N SER A 131 0.05 6.07 5.50
CA SER A 131 0.43 5.21 6.62
C SER A 131 -0.65 4.14 6.86
N ILE A 132 -0.27 3.01 7.46
CA ILE A 132 -1.21 1.93 7.79
C ILE A 132 -2.37 2.49 8.62
N SER A 133 -2.06 3.34 9.60
CA SER A 133 -3.03 3.98 10.48
C SER A 133 -4.03 4.83 9.69
N ILE A 134 -3.57 5.66 8.76
CA ILE A 134 -4.46 6.45 7.89
C ILE A 134 -5.37 5.54 7.07
N GLN A 135 -4.82 4.49 6.44
CA GLN A 135 -5.62 3.55 5.64
C GLN A 135 -6.66 2.82 6.48
N MET A 136 -6.32 2.46 7.72
CA MET A 136 -7.26 1.86 8.67
C MET A 136 -8.40 2.82 8.99
N ILE A 137 -8.09 4.06 9.38
CA ILE A 137 -9.10 5.04 9.77
C ILE A 137 -10.03 5.37 8.60
N GLU A 138 -9.50 5.59 7.39
CA GLU A 138 -10.30 5.86 6.19
C GLU A 138 -11.25 4.71 5.82
N ARG A 139 -10.92 3.48 6.21
CA ARG A 139 -11.77 2.31 5.99
C ARG A 139 -12.77 2.09 7.12
N TYR A 140 -12.29 2.08 8.37
CA TYR A 140 -13.08 1.67 9.52
C TYR A 140 -14.03 2.76 10.01
N VAL A 141 -13.67 4.05 9.94
CA VAL A 141 -14.56 5.14 10.37
C VAL A 141 -15.89 5.13 9.61
N PRO A 142 -15.92 5.10 8.26
CA PRO A 142 -17.18 5.01 7.53
C PRO A 142 -17.99 3.77 7.89
N MET A 143 -17.33 2.62 8.03
CA MET A 143 -17.98 1.35 8.38
C MET A 143 -18.65 1.41 9.76
N VAL A 144 -17.95 1.91 10.77
CA VAL A 144 -18.46 2.04 12.14
C VAL A 144 -19.60 3.07 12.20
N ARG A 145 -19.47 4.19 11.47
CA ARG A 145 -20.56 5.19 11.35
C ARG A 145 -21.82 4.58 10.72
N GLU A 146 -21.67 3.82 9.64
CA GLU A 146 -22.79 3.15 8.98
C GLU A 146 -23.42 2.10 9.92
N ALA A 147 -22.59 1.30 10.60
CA ALA A 147 -23.05 0.32 11.57
C ALA A 147 -23.84 0.97 12.72
N LEU A 148 -23.38 2.11 13.24
CA LEU A 148 -24.09 2.90 14.26
C LEU A 148 -25.45 3.38 13.79
N GLU A 149 -25.52 3.95 12.58
CA GLU A 149 -26.78 4.44 12.02
C GLU A 149 -27.80 3.32 11.76
N GLU A 150 -27.34 2.11 11.38
CA GLU A 150 -28.21 0.92 11.24
C GLU A 150 -28.89 0.52 12.56
N ILE A 151 -28.14 0.53 13.67
CA ILE A 151 -28.66 0.06 14.97
C ILE A 151 -29.38 1.15 15.76
N LYS A 152 -29.16 2.44 15.45
CA LYS A 152 -29.76 3.59 16.13
C LYS A 152 -31.26 3.47 16.37
N PRO A 153 -32.09 3.04 15.39
CA PRO A 153 -33.54 2.92 15.57
C PRO A 153 -33.96 1.85 16.59
N LEU A 154 -33.13 0.82 16.82
CA LEU A 154 -33.45 -0.32 17.69
C LEU A 154 -33.36 -0.01 19.19
N TYR A 155 -32.84 1.17 19.52
CA TYR A 155 -32.51 1.60 20.89
C TYR A 155 -33.14 2.93 21.30
N ASN A 156 -34.07 3.47 20.50
CA ASN A 156 -34.73 4.76 20.74
C ASN A 156 -35.40 4.86 22.12
N ASP A 157 -35.89 3.75 22.68
CA ASP A 157 -36.63 3.74 23.95
C ASP A 157 -35.76 3.44 25.19
N SER A 158 -34.46 3.14 25.00
CA SER A 158 -33.60 2.65 26.10
C SER A 158 -32.54 3.66 26.52
N LYS A 159 -32.83 4.43 27.59
CA LYS A 159 -31.92 5.46 28.14
C LYS A 159 -30.53 4.95 28.52
N GLU A 160 -30.43 3.69 28.95
CA GLU A 160 -29.15 3.09 29.36
C GLU A 160 -28.19 2.90 28.17
N PHE A 161 -28.71 2.59 26.99
CA PHE A 161 -27.89 2.38 25.79
C PHE A 161 -27.54 3.67 25.07
N GLN A 162 -28.26 4.77 25.30
CA GLN A 162 -27.95 6.09 24.74
C GLN A 162 -26.53 6.55 25.12
N VAL A 163 -26.08 6.25 26.34
CA VAL A 163 -24.71 6.56 26.79
C VAL A 163 -23.67 5.78 25.98
N VAL A 164 -23.94 4.53 25.65
CA VAL A 164 -23.04 3.68 24.86
C VAL A 164 -22.96 4.17 23.42
N PHE A 165 -24.08 4.55 22.82
CA PHE A 165 -24.13 5.17 21.49
C PHE A 165 -23.33 6.47 21.45
N GLN A 166 -23.57 7.35 22.43
CA GLN A 166 -22.85 8.63 22.51
C GLN A 166 -21.34 8.40 22.65
N ASN A 167 -20.92 7.45 23.49
CA ASN A 167 -19.50 7.12 23.63
C ASN A 167 -18.90 6.56 22.33
N ALA A 168 -19.62 5.67 21.63
CA ALA A 168 -19.16 5.14 20.35
C ALA A 168 -19.00 6.25 19.30
N GLU A 169 -19.97 7.17 19.19
CA GLU A 169 -19.86 8.34 18.29
C GLU A 169 -18.69 9.25 18.69
N LEU A 170 -18.47 9.48 19.98
CA LEU A 170 -17.32 10.26 20.48
C LEU A 170 -15.99 9.60 20.13
N TYR A 171 -15.86 8.28 20.30
CA TYR A 171 -14.64 7.55 19.93
C TYR A 171 -14.36 7.60 18.42
N VAL A 172 -15.39 7.54 17.57
CA VAL A 172 -15.23 7.72 16.13
C VAL A 172 -14.71 9.14 15.82
N ASN A 173 -15.30 10.17 16.43
CA ASN A 173 -14.87 11.55 16.22
C ASN A 173 -13.44 11.77 16.74
N ASP A 174 -13.10 11.19 17.89
CA ASP A 174 -11.75 11.23 18.46
C ASP A 174 -10.74 10.54 17.54
N ALA A 175 -11.10 9.43 16.91
CA ALA A 175 -10.23 8.75 15.94
C ALA A 175 -9.84 9.68 14.77
N GLU A 176 -10.82 10.40 14.20
CA GLU A 176 -10.56 11.39 13.15
C GLU A 176 -9.73 12.59 13.65
N ASN A 177 -10.00 13.05 14.88
CA ASN A 177 -9.27 14.17 15.49
C ASN A 177 -7.83 13.81 15.82
N PHE A 178 -7.57 12.61 16.35
CA PHE A 178 -6.22 12.12 16.61
C PHE A 178 -5.42 11.96 15.33
N LEU A 179 -6.07 11.47 14.25
CA LEU A 179 -5.41 11.38 12.95
C LEU A 179 -4.98 12.76 12.43
N LYS A 180 -5.86 13.78 12.53
CA LYS A 180 -5.53 15.16 12.16
C LYS A 180 -4.37 15.76 12.99
N GLN A 181 -4.22 15.30 14.23
CA GLN A 181 -3.13 15.70 15.12
C GLN A 181 -1.83 14.91 14.89
N GLY A 182 -1.80 13.95 13.96
CA GLY A 182 -0.66 13.05 13.75
C GLY A 182 -0.44 12.04 14.89
N LYS A 183 -1.46 11.81 15.72
CA LYS A 183 -1.45 10.81 16.80
C LYS A 183 -2.04 9.49 16.29
N ASP A 184 -1.35 8.89 15.33
CA ASP A 184 -1.79 7.71 14.59
C ASP A 184 -2.18 6.53 15.51
N GLU A 185 -1.41 6.25 16.56
CA GLU A 185 -1.68 5.16 17.51
C GLU A 185 -3.01 5.38 18.26
N ASN A 186 -3.24 6.60 18.75
CA ASN A 186 -4.49 6.95 19.43
C ASN A 186 -5.68 6.91 18.48
N ALA A 187 -5.48 7.30 17.21
CA ALA A 187 -6.54 7.20 16.21
C ALA A 187 -7.00 5.75 16.02
N VAL A 188 -6.04 4.83 15.83
CA VAL A 188 -6.32 3.39 15.67
C VAL A 188 -6.95 2.79 16.93
N LEU A 189 -6.49 3.19 18.11
CA LEU A 189 -7.05 2.73 19.37
C LEU A 189 -8.50 3.21 19.55
N SER A 190 -8.78 4.48 19.28
CA SER A 190 -10.13 5.06 19.40
C SER A 190 -11.12 4.39 18.45
N ILE A 191 -10.74 4.15 17.18
CA ILE A 191 -11.65 3.46 16.25
C ILE A 191 -11.90 2.01 16.67
N GLY A 192 -10.90 1.32 17.22
CA GLY A 192 -11.06 -0.04 17.76
C GLY A 192 -12.03 -0.09 18.95
N TYR A 193 -11.98 0.91 19.85
CA TYR A 193 -12.97 1.01 20.94
C TYR A 193 -14.38 1.28 20.41
N ALA A 194 -14.53 2.19 19.43
CA ALA A 194 -15.83 2.45 18.83
C ALA A 194 -16.42 1.20 18.18
N ASP A 195 -15.61 0.47 17.41
CA ASP A 195 -16.00 -0.76 16.73
C ASP A 195 -16.47 -1.83 17.73
N GLY A 196 -15.70 -2.08 18.80
CA GLY A 196 -16.07 -3.02 19.85
C GLY A 196 -17.37 -2.65 20.59
N LEU A 197 -17.63 -1.36 20.81
CA LEU A 197 -18.91 -0.91 21.39
C LEU A 197 -20.08 -1.15 20.43
N VAL A 198 -19.88 -0.92 19.14
CA VAL A 198 -20.91 -1.12 18.11
C VAL A 198 -21.24 -2.59 17.95
N ASP A 199 -20.25 -3.46 17.91
CA ASP A 199 -20.47 -4.91 17.84
C ASP A 199 -21.18 -5.44 19.08
N ALA A 200 -20.83 -4.95 20.28
CA ALA A 200 -21.54 -5.30 21.51
C ALA A 200 -23.03 -4.91 21.44
N LEU A 201 -23.35 -3.74 20.88
CA LEU A 201 -24.73 -3.31 20.65
C LEU A 201 -25.43 -4.21 19.61
N ARG A 202 -24.78 -4.54 18.49
CA ARG A 202 -25.36 -5.44 17.48
C ARG A 202 -25.69 -6.82 18.07
N MET A 203 -24.75 -7.40 18.80
CA MET A 203 -24.92 -8.71 19.45
C MET A 203 -26.06 -8.70 20.48
N ALA A 204 -26.22 -7.62 21.24
CA ALA A 204 -27.30 -7.49 22.21
C ALA A 204 -28.71 -7.50 21.58
N LYS A 205 -28.84 -7.29 20.26
CA LYS A 205 -30.08 -7.43 19.48
C LYS A 205 -30.13 -8.68 18.60
N GLY A 206 -29.15 -9.58 18.74
CA GLY A 206 -29.04 -10.78 17.92
C GLY A 206 -28.68 -10.48 16.46
N ILE A 207 -28.07 -9.32 16.20
CA ILE A 207 -27.54 -8.95 14.89
C ILE A 207 -26.07 -9.36 14.87
N ASP A 208 -25.65 -10.03 13.79
CA ASP A 208 -24.25 -10.40 13.63
C ASP A 208 -23.35 -9.15 13.57
N PRO A 209 -22.13 -9.24 14.13
CA PRO A 209 -21.13 -8.18 14.01
C PRO A 209 -20.86 -7.86 12.54
N LYS A 210 -20.55 -6.60 12.25
CA LYS A 210 -20.40 -6.14 10.85
C LYS A 210 -19.00 -6.46 10.29
N MET A 211 -18.11 -7.01 11.12
CA MET A 211 -16.73 -7.37 10.79
C MET A 211 -16.40 -8.82 11.11
#